data_AF-K1U469-F1
#
_entry.id   AF-K1U469-F1
#
_cell.length_a   1.000
_cell.length_b   1.000
_cell.length_c   1.000
_cell.angle_alpha   90.00
_cell.angle_beta   90.00
_cell.angle_gamma   90.00
#
_symmetry.space_group_name_H-M   'P 1'
#
loop_
_entity.id
_entity.type
_entity.pdbx_description
1 polymer ?
#
loop_
_entity_poly.entity_id
_entity_poly.type
_entity_poly.pdbx_seq_one_letter_code
_entity_poly.pdbx_strand_id
1 'polypeptide(L)'
;MVVHPAPGHYSGTLVNALMYHCGDSLSGINGVIRPGIVHRIDRDTSGLLIVAKNDTAHNILAEQIKVHSFTREYMAVVQGVIKEDGTVDAPIGRHKTDRKKMCVTTENSREAITHYFVEKTYRNNTLVRLRLETGRTHQIRVHMAYIGHPVTGDEVYGNGSPKWLCGQCLHAKKDRIYPP
;
A
#
# COMPACT_ATOMS: atom_id res chain seq x y z
N MET A 1 6.94 -8.86 5.82
CA MET A 1 7.51 -8.22 7.04
C MET A 1 6.63 -7.04 7.43
N VAL A 2 6.34 -6.83 8.72
CA VAL A 2 5.53 -5.67 9.14
C VAL A 2 6.40 -4.41 9.17
N VAL A 3 5.86 -3.27 8.72
CA VAL A 3 6.61 -2.00 8.65
C VAL A 3 6.89 -1.41 10.05
N HIS A 4 5.87 -1.31 10.90
CA HIS A 4 5.97 -0.69 12.23
C HIS A 4 5.36 -1.57 13.32
N PRO A 5 5.77 -1.41 14.59
CA PRO A 5 5.17 -2.12 15.70
C PRO A 5 3.65 -1.96 15.74
N ALA A 6 2.96 -3.08 15.90
CA ALA A 6 1.49 -3.16 15.95
C ALA A 6 1.06 -4.29 16.90
N PRO A 7 -0.21 -4.33 17.36
CA PRO A 7 -0.70 -5.45 18.16
C PRO A 7 -0.41 -6.80 17.47
N GLY A 8 0.29 -7.70 18.17
CA GLY A 8 0.75 -8.99 17.63
C GLY A 8 2.10 -8.99 16.91
N HIS A 9 2.70 -7.81 16.68
CA HIS A 9 4.02 -7.63 16.06
C HIS A 9 4.76 -6.45 16.71
N TYR A 10 5.23 -6.63 17.95
CA TYR A 10 5.88 -5.57 18.74
C TYR A 10 7.36 -5.36 18.39
N SER A 11 8.01 -6.37 17.81
CA SER A 11 9.41 -6.36 17.40
C SER A 11 9.58 -7.08 16.05
N GLY A 12 10.80 -7.11 15.49
CA GLY A 12 11.07 -7.74 14.19
C GLY A 12 10.41 -7.01 13.01
N THR A 13 10.18 -5.71 13.14
CA THR A 13 9.59 -4.85 12.10
C THR A 13 10.68 -4.10 11.33
N LEU A 14 10.33 -3.51 10.19
CA LEU A 14 11.24 -2.67 9.42
C LEU A 14 11.79 -1.51 10.27
N VAL A 15 10.96 -0.87 11.09
CA VAL A 15 11.39 0.18 12.01
C VAL A 15 12.47 -0.32 12.97
N ASN A 16 12.36 -1.54 13.50
CA ASN A 16 13.40 -2.09 14.38
C ASN A 16 14.73 -2.26 13.63
N ALA A 17 14.69 -2.77 12.39
CA ALA A 17 15.88 -2.90 11.55
C ALA A 17 16.50 -1.54 11.20
N LEU A 18 15.68 -0.53 10.91
CA LEU A 18 16.12 0.83 10.62
C LEU A 18 16.80 1.45 11.84
N MET A 19 16.20 1.36 13.04
CA MET A 19 16.81 1.88 14.27
C MET A 19 18.16 1.23 14.55
N TYR A 20 18.28 -0.08 14.33
CA TYR A 20 19.56 -0.78 14.46
C TYR A 20 20.61 -0.27 13.44
N HIS A 21 20.20 -0.08 12.18
CA HIS A 21 21.12 0.30 11.10
C HIS A 21 21.54 1.77 11.12
N CYS A 22 20.61 2.67 11.44
CA CYS A 22 20.81 4.12 11.34
C CYS A 22 21.11 4.79 12.68
N GLY A 23 20.93 4.12 13.81
CA GLY A 23 21.09 4.69 15.15
C GLY A 23 20.29 5.99 15.31
N ASP A 24 20.93 7.00 15.89
CA ASP A 24 20.32 8.31 16.20
C ASP A 24 20.10 9.20 14.96
N SER A 25 20.53 8.77 13.77
CA SER A 25 20.37 9.58 12.57
C SER A 25 18.95 9.57 12.01
N LEU A 26 18.08 8.63 12.39
CA LEU A 26 16.71 8.61 11.88
C LEU A 26 15.91 9.83 12.35
N SER A 27 15.01 10.30 11.49
CA SER A 27 14.06 11.33 11.87
C SER A 27 13.24 10.87 13.08
N GLY A 28 13.20 11.71 14.13
CA GLY A 28 12.39 11.47 15.33
C GLY A 28 10.92 11.87 15.14
N ILE A 29 10.58 12.50 14.01
CA ILE A 29 9.19 12.88 13.68
C ILE A 29 8.34 11.60 13.57
N ASN A 30 7.14 11.65 14.15
CA ASN A 30 6.26 10.52 14.49
C ASN A 30 6.65 9.70 15.74
N GLY A 31 7.59 10.22 16.54
CA GLY A 31 7.99 9.67 17.83
C GLY A 31 8.83 8.39 17.72
N VAL A 32 9.18 7.83 18.88
CA VAL A 32 10.05 6.65 19.01
C VAL A 32 9.49 5.41 18.29
N ILE A 33 8.17 5.37 18.05
CA ILE A 33 7.49 4.19 17.50
C ILE A 33 7.58 4.14 15.95
N ARG A 34 7.76 5.28 15.26
CA ARG A 34 7.79 5.34 13.80
C ARG A 34 8.85 6.29 13.22
N PRO A 35 10.10 6.27 13.72
CA PRO A 35 11.14 7.17 13.24
C PRO A 35 11.39 6.96 11.74
N GLY A 36 11.44 8.08 11.00
CA GLY A 36 11.72 8.10 9.56
C GLY A 36 10.64 7.54 8.63
N ILE A 37 9.56 6.93 9.13
CA ILE A 37 8.52 6.33 8.27
C ILE A 37 7.52 7.40 7.83
N VAL A 38 7.48 7.67 6.53
CA VAL A 38 6.54 8.62 5.92
C VAL A 38 5.38 7.94 5.16
N HIS A 39 5.57 6.68 4.75
CA HIS A 39 4.51 5.83 4.20
C HIS A 39 4.75 4.34 4.52
N ARG A 40 3.80 3.47 4.17
CA ARG A 40 3.88 2.02 4.45
C ARG A 40 3.35 1.21 3.28
N ILE A 41 3.75 -0.06 3.26
CA ILE A 41 3.15 -1.13 2.47
C ILE A 41 2.56 -2.19 3.43
N ASP A 42 1.63 -3.01 2.94
CA ASP A 42 1.06 -4.11 3.73
C ASP A 42 2.10 -5.20 4.00
N ARG A 43 1.91 -6.01 5.05
CA ARG A 43 2.88 -7.01 5.52
C ARG A 43 3.36 -7.96 4.42
N ASP A 44 2.43 -8.36 3.54
CA ASP A 44 2.63 -9.34 2.49
C ASP A 44 2.70 -8.67 1.10
N THR A 45 2.78 -7.34 1.05
CA THR A 45 3.16 -6.58 -0.15
C THR A 45 4.67 -6.41 -0.17
N SER A 46 5.28 -6.65 -1.33
CA SER A 46 6.72 -6.46 -1.53
C SER A 46 7.02 -5.09 -2.17
N GLY A 47 8.29 -4.71 -2.22
CA GLY A 47 8.76 -3.60 -3.05
C GLY A 47 9.31 -2.41 -2.28
N LEU A 48 9.30 -1.25 -2.93
CA LEU A 48 9.94 -0.02 -2.46
C LEU A 48 9.22 0.61 -1.27
N LEU A 49 10.02 1.23 -0.39
CA LEU A 49 9.57 2.08 0.70
C LEU A 49 10.61 3.18 0.93
N ILE A 50 10.15 4.42 1.06
CA ILE A 50 11.00 5.58 1.33
C ILE A 50 11.02 5.88 2.83
N VAL A 51 12.24 6.08 3.35
CA VAL A 51 12.50 6.38 4.77
C VAL A 51 13.27 7.69 4.88
N ALA A 52 12.78 8.59 5.72
CA ALA A 52 13.44 9.85 6.05
C ALA A 52 14.56 9.64 7.07
N LYS A 53 15.80 9.93 6.67
CA LYS A 53 17.01 9.85 7.50
C LYS A 53 17.31 11.13 8.30
N ASN A 54 16.40 12.09 8.35
CA ASN A 54 16.45 13.26 9.22
C ASN A 54 15.13 14.03 9.11
N ASP A 55 14.92 14.97 10.02
CA ASP A 55 13.67 15.70 10.13
C ASP A 55 13.41 16.62 8.93
N THR A 56 14.45 17.20 8.33
CA THR A 56 14.32 18.00 7.11
C THR A 56 13.74 17.18 5.96
N ALA A 57 14.32 16.01 5.67
CA ALA A 57 13.83 15.09 4.66
C ALA A 57 12.41 14.61 4.98
N HIS A 58 12.10 14.35 6.26
CA HIS A 58 10.78 13.93 6.69
C HIS A 58 9.73 14.98 6.35
N ASN A 59 9.97 16.24 6.71
CA ASN A 59 9.04 17.33 6.46
C ASN A 59 8.79 17.55 4.96
N ILE A 60 9.84 17.50 4.14
CA ILE A 60 9.74 17.61 2.67
C ILE A 60 8.87 16.47 2.11
N LEU A 61 9.13 15.23 2.53
CA LEU A 61 8.35 14.06 2.09
C LEU A 61 6.90 14.10 2.58
N ALA A 62 6.67 14.55 3.81
CA ALA A 62 5.33 14.68 4.38
C ALA A 62 4.50 15.70 3.61
N GLU A 63 5.07 16.85 3.25
CA GLU A 63 4.37 17.85 2.44
C GLU A 63 4.06 17.31 1.03
N GLN A 64 4.99 16.61 0.39
CA GLN A 64 4.73 15.97 -0.92
C GLN A 64 3.61 14.92 -0.87
N ILE A 65 3.54 14.15 0.22
CA ILE A 65 2.45 13.19 0.43
C ILE A 65 1.12 13.91 0.65
N LYS A 66 1.14 15.04 1.38
CA LYS A 66 -0.05 15.85 1.66
C LYS A 66 -0.61 16.53 0.43
N VAL A 67 0.24 17.04 -0.47
CA VAL A 67 -0.18 17.69 -1.73
C VAL A 67 -0.26 16.73 -2.92
N HIS A 68 -0.17 15.41 -2.67
CA HIS A 68 -0.27 14.35 -3.69
C HIS A 68 0.77 14.42 -4.82
N SER A 69 1.91 15.10 -4.62
CA SER A 69 3.00 15.13 -5.58
C SER A 69 3.91 13.90 -5.51
N PHE A 70 3.86 13.16 -4.40
CA PHE A 70 4.54 11.87 -4.25
C PHE A 70 3.91 10.80 -5.15
N THR A 71 4.64 10.30 -6.14
CA THR A 71 4.14 9.22 -7.02
C THR A 71 4.47 7.85 -6.43
N ARG A 72 3.46 6.99 -6.30
CA ARG A 72 3.61 5.56 -5.98
C ARG A 72 3.01 4.72 -7.08
N GLU A 73 3.83 3.90 -7.71
CA GLU A 73 3.43 2.95 -8.74
C GLU A 73 3.65 1.51 -8.27
N TYR A 74 2.62 0.70 -8.45
CA TYR A 74 2.59 -0.72 -8.09
C TYR A 74 2.39 -1.57 -9.34
N MET A 75 2.83 -2.83 -9.26
CA MET A 75 2.44 -3.89 -10.18
C MET A 75 1.61 -4.92 -9.41
N ALA A 76 0.52 -5.38 -10.01
CA ALA A 76 -0.31 -6.42 -9.42
C ALA A 76 -0.82 -7.42 -10.47
N VAL A 77 -0.97 -8.68 -10.06
CA VAL A 77 -1.75 -9.66 -10.83
C VAL A 77 -3.14 -9.74 -10.21
N VAL A 78 -4.17 -9.34 -10.94
CA VAL A 78 -5.56 -9.40 -10.50
C VAL A 78 -6.31 -10.57 -11.13
N GLN A 79 -7.39 -11.02 -10.48
CA GLN A 79 -8.27 -12.07 -10.99
C GLN A 79 -9.22 -11.51 -12.06
N GLY A 80 -9.55 -12.35 -13.05
CA GLY A 80 -10.38 -11.96 -14.20
C GLY A 80 -9.61 -11.19 -15.27
N VAL A 81 -10.32 -10.85 -16.35
CA VAL A 81 -9.76 -10.10 -17.49
C VAL A 81 -10.30 -8.68 -17.49
N ILE A 82 -9.44 -7.72 -17.20
CA ILE A 82 -9.70 -6.29 -17.39
C ILE A 82 -9.30 -5.91 -18.83
N LYS A 83 -10.20 -5.27 -19.57
CA LYS A 83 -10.00 -4.93 -20.99
C LYS A 83 -9.42 -3.54 -21.22
N GLU A 84 -9.69 -2.61 -20.31
CA GLU A 84 -9.38 -1.19 -20.47
C GLU A 84 -8.82 -0.62 -19.18
N ASP A 85 -8.04 0.44 -19.31
CA ASP A 85 -7.54 1.23 -18.18
C ASP A 85 -8.68 1.91 -17.45
N GLY A 86 -8.45 2.36 -16.21
CA GLY A 86 -9.47 3.07 -15.48
C GLY A 86 -9.03 3.65 -14.15
N THR A 87 -10.00 4.19 -13.43
CA THR A 87 -9.81 4.80 -12.11
C THR A 87 -10.90 4.32 -11.18
N VAL A 88 -10.50 3.89 -9.99
CA VAL A 88 -11.40 3.64 -8.86
C VAL A 88 -11.30 4.83 -7.93
N ASP A 89 -12.29 5.71 -7.99
CA ASP A 89 -12.52 6.80 -7.05
C ASP A 89 -13.68 6.39 -6.14
N ALA A 90 -13.35 5.83 -4.99
CA ALA A 90 -14.33 5.30 -4.06
C ALA A 90 -13.78 5.36 -2.63
N PRO A 91 -14.47 6.03 -1.68
CA PRO A 91 -13.95 6.22 -0.34
C PRO A 91 -13.83 4.90 0.42
N ILE A 92 -12.80 4.79 1.25
CA ILE A 92 -12.50 3.57 2.03
C ILE A 92 -12.67 3.84 3.52
N GLY A 93 -13.42 2.96 4.17
CA GLY A 93 -13.64 2.91 5.62
C GLY A 93 -13.38 1.53 6.22
N ARG A 94 -13.54 1.42 7.54
CA ARG A 94 -13.42 0.15 8.25
C ARG A 94 -14.66 -0.71 7.98
N HIS A 95 -14.49 -2.01 7.78
CA HIS A 95 -15.63 -2.91 7.65
C HIS A 95 -16.38 -2.99 9.00
N LYS A 96 -17.72 -2.91 8.97
CA LYS A 96 -18.56 -2.79 10.19
C LYS A 96 -18.41 -3.98 11.14
N THR A 97 -18.39 -5.19 10.60
CA THR A 97 -18.36 -6.43 11.39
C THR A 97 -16.97 -7.07 11.47
N ASP A 98 -16.25 -7.18 10.34
CA ASP A 98 -14.89 -7.72 10.31
C ASP A 98 -13.82 -6.65 10.58
N ARG A 99 -13.33 -6.61 11.82
CA ARG A 99 -12.27 -5.69 12.24
C ARG A 99 -10.94 -5.92 11.53
N LYS A 100 -10.72 -6.95 10.71
CA LYS A 100 -9.48 -7.08 9.92
C LYS A 100 -9.61 -6.47 8.52
N LYS A 101 -10.84 -6.19 8.07
CA LYS A 101 -11.15 -5.72 6.72
C LYS A 101 -11.39 -4.21 6.64
N MET A 102 -11.05 -3.67 5.49
CA MET A 102 -11.47 -2.36 5.02
C MET A 102 -12.51 -2.57 3.92
N CYS A 103 -13.35 -1.59 3.63
CA CYS A 103 -14.33 -1.68 2.54
C CYS A 103 -14.56 -0.32 1.89
N VAL A 104 -15.11 -0.34 0.69
CA VAL A 104 -15.70 0.85 0.09
C VAL A 104 -16.98 1.18 0.83
N THR A 105 -17.07 2.40 1.38
CA THR A 105 -18.23 2.88 2.14
C THR A 105 -18.17 4.40 2.26
N THR A 106 -19.31 5.04 2.45
CA THR A 106 -19.44 6.47 2.73
C THR A 106 -19.43 6.78 4.24
N GLU A 107 -19.55 5.76 5.10
CA GLU A 107 -19.58 5.94 6.55
C GLU A 107 -18.16 5.91 7.15
N ASN A 108 -17.81 6.95 7.92
CA ASN A 108 -16.50 7.05 8.60
C ASN A 108 -15.31 6.71 7.69
N SER A 109 -15.42 7.11 6.43
CA SER A 109 -14.50 6.78 5.35
C SER A 109 -13.58 7.94 5.01
N ARG A 110 -12.54 7.65 4.23
CA ARG A 110 -11.64 8.67 3.68
C ARG A 110 -11.57 8.51 2.18
N GLU A 111 -11.45 9.62 1.48
CA GLU A 111 -11.23 9.65 0.04
C GLU A 111 -10.06 8.73 -0.35
N ALA A 112 -10.30 7.94 -1.39
CA ALA A 112 -9.33 7.01 -1.93
C ALA A 112 -9.45 6.93 -3.45
N ILE A 113 -8.33 7.16 -4.13
CA ILE A 113 -8.25 7.18 -5.60
C ILE A 113 -7.10 6.29 -6.06
N THR A 114 -7.42 5.32 -6.91
CA THR A 114 -6.46 4.39 -7.52
C THR A 114 -6.66 4.37 -9.03
N HIS A 115 -5.64 4.74 -9.79
CA HIS A 115 -5.62 4.51 -11.24
C HIS A 115 -5.00 3.15 -11.53
N TYR A 116 -5.54 2.44 -12.52
CA TYR A 116 -4.98 1.18 -12.99
C TYR A 116 -4.83 1.20 -14.51
N PHE A 117 -3.77 0.56 -14.99
CA PHE A 117 -3.40 0.46 -16.38
C PHE A 117 -3.16 -1.01 -16.71
N VAL A 118 -3.80 -1.51 -17.76
CA VAL A 118 -3.70 -2.89 -18.21
C VAL A 118 -2.38 -3.09 -18.94
N GLU A 119 -1.46 -3.82 -18.33
CA GLU A 119 -0.15 -4.10 -18.93
C GLU A 119 -0.18 -5.39 -19.77
N LYS A 120 -0.89 -6.41 -19.29
CA LYS A 120 -1.03 -7.69 -20.01
C LYS A 120 -2.23 -8.49 -19.51
N THR A 121 -3.02 -9.03 -20.43
CA THR A 121 -4.08 -9.99 -20.12
C THR A 121 -3.60 -11.43 -20.28
N TYR A 122 -4.14 -12.30 -19.43
CA TYR A 122 -3.99 -13.76 -19.47
C TYR A 122 -5.38 -14.39 -19.51
N ARG A 123 -5.46 -15.72 -19.52
CA ARG A 123 -6.74 -16.44 -19.62
C ARG A 123 -7.76 -16.02 -18.54
N ASN A 124 -7.32 -15.96 -17.28
CA ASN A 124 -8.18 -15.70 -16.12
C ASN A 124 -7.63 -14.59 -15.20
N ASN A 125 -6.63 -13.84 -15.67
CA ASN A 125 -5.92 -12.85 -14.86
C ASN A 125 -5.47 -11.68 -15.73
N THR A 126 -5.22 -10.54 -15.09
CA THR A 126 -4.61 -9.38 -15.73
C THR A 126 -3.43 -8.91 -14.90
N LEU A 127 -2.31 -8.63 -15.54
CA LEU A 127 -1.23 -7.84 -14.97
C LEU A 127 -1.58 -6.37 -15.15
N VAL A 128 -1.65 -5.64 -14.04
CA VAL A 128 -1.94 -4.21 -14.02
C VAL A 128 -0.81 -3.44 -13.35
N ARG A 129 -0.53 -2.25 -13.89
CA ARG A 129 0.20 -1.21 -13.17
C ARG A 129 -0.81 -0.32 -12.48
N LEU A 130 -0.57 0.05 -11.22
CA LEU A 130 -1.43 0.95 -10.46
C LEU A 130 -0.69 2.20 -10.05
N ARG A 131 -1.36 3.36 -10.05
CA ARG A 131 -0.85 4.62 -9.50
C ARG A 131 -1.78 5.09 -8.39
N LEU A 132 -1.20 5.43 -7.24
CA LEU A 132 -1.94 5.91 -6.07
C LEU A 132 -1.83 7.42 -5.91
N GLU A 133 -2.98 8.11 -5.89
CA GLU A 133 -3.05 9.50 -5.42
C GLU A 133 -3.10 9.54 -3.89
N THR A 134 -3.92 8.66 -3.30
CA THR A 134 -4.06 8.49 -1.85
C THR A 134 -3.40 7.20 -1.34
N GLY A 135 -3.12 7.11 -0.04
CA GLY A 135 -2.48 5.93 0.57
C GLY A 135 -3.27 5.34 1.75
N ARG A 136 -4.49 4.83 1.51
CA ARG A 136 -5.31 4.23 2.57
C ARG A 136 -4.92 2.77 2.86
N THR A 137 -5.24 2.29 4.05
CA THR A 137 -4.96 0.90 4.44
C THR A 137 -5.64 -0.07 3.48
N HIS A 138 -4.89 -1.02 2.94
CA HIS A 138 -5.35 -2.01 1.96
C HIS A 138 -5.94 -1.41 0.67
N GLN A 139 -5.65 -0.14 0.33
CA GLN A 139 -6.38 0.59 -0.71
C GLN A 139 -6.48 -0.16 -2.05
N ILE A 140 -5.35 -0.57 -2.64
CA ILE A 140 -5.32 -1.30 -3.91
C ILE A 140 -6.16 -2.57 -3.81
N ARG A 141 -5.98 -3.33 -2.72
CA ARG A 141 -6.63 -4.62 -2.52
C ARG A 141 -8.16 -4.48 -2.44
N VAL A 142 -8.63 -3.49 -1.69
CA VAL A 142 -10.05 -3.17 -1.52
C VAL A 142 -10.65 -2.68 -2.84
N HIS A 143 -10.01 -1.72 -3.50
CA HIS A 143 -10.50 -1.16 -4.76
C HIS A 143 -10.56 -2.19 -5.88
N MET A 144 -9.51 -3.00 -6.04
CA MET A 144 -9.48 -4.06 -7.05
C MET A 144 -10.54 -5.13 -6.78
N ALA A 145 -10.74 -5.52 -5.51
CA ALA A 145 -11.84 -6.41 -5.15
C ALA A 145 -13.23 -5.77 -5.38
N TYR A 146 -13.38 -4.48 -5.08
CA TYR A 146 -14.63 -3.73 -5.26
C TYR A 146 -15.10 -3.70 -6.72
N ILE A 147 -14.18 -3.59 -7.68
CA ILE A 147 -14.49 -3.66 -9.11
C ILE A 147 -14.57 -5.11 -9.66
N GLY A 148 -14.54 -6.12 -8.79
CA GLY A 148 -14.66 -7.53 -9.18
C GLY A 148 -13.36 -8.21 -9.62
N HIS A 149 -12.22 -7.55 -9.46
CA HIS A 149 -10.90 -8.03 -9.89
C HIS A 149 -9.90 -8.09 -8.72
N PRO A 150 -10.16 -8.88 -7.66
CA PRO A 150 -9.29 -8.90 -6.49
C PRO A 150 -7.85 -9.28 -6.83
N VAL A 151 -6.90 -8.82 -6.02
CA VAL A 151 -5.49 -9.17 -6.17
C VAL A 151 -5.33 -10.68 -5.97
N THR A 152 -4.63 -11.33 -6.89
CA THR A 152 -4.37 -12.78 -6.84
C THR A 152 -3.51 -13.10 -5.63
N GLY A 153 -3.87 -14.14 -4.86
CA GLY A 153 -3.15 -14.50 -3.63
C GLY A 153 -3.61 -13.73 -2.39
N ASP A 154 -4.53 -12.78 -2.52
CA ASP A 154 -5.06 -12.02 -1.39
C ASP A 154 -6.00 -12.88 -0.53
N GLU A 155 -5.55 -13.26 0.66
CA GLU A 155 -6.32 -14.09 1.60
C GLU A 155 -7.51 -13.36 2.25
N VAL A 156 -7.57 -12.03 2.16
CA VAL A 156 -8.59 -11.21 2.85
C VAL A 156 -9.72 -10.82 1.90
N TYR A 157 -9.37 -10.44 0.68
CA TYR A 157 -10.32 -9.90 -0.32
C TYR A 157 -10.44 -10.76 -1.58
N GLY A 158 -9.62 -11.80 -1.75
CA GLY A 158 -9.67 -12.70 -2.89
C GLY A 158 -10.71 -13.81 -2.75
N ASN A 159 -11.08 -14.40 -3.89
CA ASN A 159 -12.02 -15.53 -3.98
C ASN A 159 -11.29 -16.89 -4.01
N GLY A 160 -10.26 -17.02 -3.17
CA GLY A 160 -9.36 -18.16 -3.14
C GLY A 160 -7.99 -17.85 -3.73
N SER A 161 -6.97 -18.51 -3.17
CA SER A 161 -5.57 -18.38 -3.55
C SER A 161 -5.03 -19.74 -4.00
N PRO A 162 -4.27 -19.82 -5.11
CA PRO A 162 -3.57 -21.05 -5.46
C PRO A 162 -2.68 -21.49 -4.28
N LYS A 163 -2.71 -22.78 -3.91
CA LYS A 163 -1.96 -23.29 -2.74
C LYS A 163 -0.45 -23.07 -2.80
N TRP A 164 0.10 -22.93 -4.00
CA TRP A 164 1.52 -22.70 -4.24
C TRP A 164 1.92 -21.21 -4.13
N LEU A 165 0.95 -20.30 -4.08
CA LEU A 165 1.21 -18.87 -4.02
C LEU A 165 1.14 -18.39 -2.58
N CYS A 166 2.23 -17.79 -2.11
CA CYS A 166 2.33 -17.24 -0.76
C CYS A 166 2.12 -15.72 -0.79
N GLY A 167 0.97 -15.27 -0.29
CA GLY A 167 0.63 -13.86 -0.17
C GLY A 167 0.12 -13.22 -1.46
N GLN A 168 -0.20 -11.94 -1.36
CA GLN A 168 -0.79 -11.15 -2.43
C GLN A 168 0.23 -10.80 -3.53
N CYS A 169 -0.14 -11.01 -4.79
CA CYS A 169 0.63 -10.59 -5.97
C CYS A 169 0.56 -9.07 -6.15
N LEU A 170 1.17 -8.33 -5.22
CA LEU A 170 1.25 -6.88 -5.20
C LEU A 170 2.68 -6.45 -4.87
N HIS A 171 3.23 -5.56 -5.69
CA HIS A 171 4.61 -5.11 -5.59
C HIS A 171 4.72 -3.59 -5.81
N ALA A 172 5.24 -2.86 -4.83
CA ALA A 172 5.60 -1.45 -4.97
C ALA A 172 6.82 -1.32 -5.90
N LYS A 173 6.58 -0.92 -7.15
CA LYS A 173 7.56 -1.01 -8.24
C LYS A 173 8.39 0.25 -8.38
N LYS A 174 7.79 1.41 -8.15
CA LYS A 174 8.43 2.70 -8.38
C LYS A 174 7.83 3.75 -7.45
N ASP A 175 8.72 4.44 -6.74
CA ASP A 175 8.40 5.69 -6.06
C ASP A 175 9.13 6.82 -6.77
N ARG A 176 8.47 7.96 -6.96
CA ARG A 176 9.10 9.19 -7.43
C ARG A 176 8.78 10.30 -6.45
N ILE A 177 9.86 10.87 -5.92
CA ILE A 177 9.86 12.09 -5.11
C ILE A 177 10.47 13.21 -5.94
N TYR A 178 10.04 14.43 -5.68
CA TYR A 178 10.66 15.60 -6.29
C TYR A 178 11.62 16.20 -5.25
N PRO A 179 12.93 16.26 -5.53
CA PRO A 179 13.82 17.01 -4.65
C PRO A 179 13.37 18.49 -4.62
N PRO A 180 13.69 19.23 -3.54
CA PRO A 180 13.45 20.67 -3.49
C PRO A 180 14.14 21.39 -4.66
#